data_AF-A0A7K4J587-F1
#
_entry.id   AF-A0A7K4J587-F1
#
_cell.length_a   1.000
_cell.length_b   1.000
_cell.length_c   1.000
_cell.angle_alpha   90.00
_cell.angle_beta   90.00
_cell.angle_gamma   90.00
#
_symmetry.space_group_name_H-M   'P 1'
#
loop_
_entity.id
_entity.type
_entity.pdbx_description
1 polymer ?
#
loop_
_entity_poly.entity_id
_entity_poly.type
_entity_poly.pdbx_seq_one_letter_code
_entity_poly.pdbx_strand_id
1 'polypeptide(L)'
;MAAALGSDRLEVSVDGLTLSPNTEAPQPEARPGLGEPAAGRGGAGPGSPGQAEEDEEAALSPERRWGFALEELYGLALRFFKEKDGKAFHPTYEEKLKLVALHKQVLLGPYNADTCPEVGFFDVLGNDRRKEWAALGNMSKQKAMTEFVKLLNRCCHLFSTYVTSHKIEKEEQEKKRREEEERRRREEEERERLQKEEEKRRREEEERLRREEEERRRIEEERLRMEQQKQQIMAALNSQTAIQFQQYAAQQYPGNYEQQQILIRQLQEQHYQQYMQQLYQVQLAQQQAALQKQQEAVVAATGTPLTTASKVNASASGDTPSLNGQANAHADSPEKDLDPEALEEALENGPK
;
A
#
# COMPACT_ATOMS: atom_id res chain seq x y z
N MET A 1 6.27 22.70 -45.04
CA MET A 1 6.18 22.18 -43.65
C MET A 1 4.82 22.67 -43.14
N ALA A 2 3.83 21.81 -42.95
CA ALA A 2 3.73 20.80 -41.87
C ALA A 2 3.66 21.52 -40.52
N ALA A 3 2.51 21.64 -39.82
CA ALA A 3 1.51 20.64 -39.38
C ALA A 3 2.03 19.76 -38.22
N ALA A 4 1.24 19.43 -37.18
CA ALA A 4 -0.19 19.70 -36.94
C ALA A 4 -0.51 20.01 -35.47
N LEU A 5 -1.72 20.54 -35.26
CA LEU A 5 -2.36 20.75 -33.95
C LEU A 5 -2.71 19.41 -33.28
N GLY A 6 -2.90 19.43 -31.95
CA GLY A 6 -3.28 18.26 -31.17
C GLY A 6 -4.69 17.73 -31.51
N SER A 7 -4.88 16.42 -31.31
CA SER A 7 -6.15 15.73 -31.55
C SER A 7 -6.84 15.41 -30.23
N ASP A 8 -7.92 16.13 -29.93
CA ASP A 8 -8.83 15.83 -28.82
C ASP A 8 -10.16 15.35 -29.42
N ARG A 9 -10.51 14.08 -29.19
CA ARG A 9 -11.54 13.37 -29.97
C ARG A 9 -12.88 13.38 -29.25
N LEU A 10 -13.72 14.35 -29.62
CA LEU A 10 -15.15 14.33 -29.34
C LEU A 10 -15.83 13.16 -30.06
N GLU A 11 -16.52 12.29 -29.31
CA GLU A 11 -17.57 11.43 -29.85
C GLU A 11 -18.85 11.60 -29.01
N VAL A 12 -20.00 11.48 -29.67
CA VAL A 12 -21.28 12.02 -29.22
C VAL A 12 -22.30 10.89 -29.05
N SER A 13 -23.21 11.05 -28.09
CA SER A 13 -24.24 10.07 -27.73
C SER A 13 -25.16 9.68 -28.90
N VAL A 14 -25.64 8.43 -28.87
CA VAL A 14 -26.84 8.00 -29.60
C VAL A 14 -27.60 6.96 -28.77
N ASP A 15 -28.92 7.14 -28.65
CA ASP A 15 -29.80 6.24 -27.87
C ASP A 15 -30.10 4.92 -28.61
N GLY A 16 -30.40 3.85 -27.85
CA GLY A 16 -30.76 2.55 -28.41
C GLY A 16 -31.54 1.65 -27.43
N LEU A 17 -32.86 1.55 -27.62
CA LEU A 17 -33.73 0.63 -26.87
C LEU A 17 -33.62 -0.82 -27.38
N THR A 18 -33.23 -1.76 -26.51
CA THR A 18 -33.67 -3.16 -26.51
C THR A 18 -33.77 -3.64 -25.06
N LEU A 19 -34.96 -3.95 -24.52
CA LEU A 19 -35.73 -5.20 -24.67
C LEU A 19 -35.02 -6.45 -24.11
N SER A 20 -35.50 -6.90 -22.95
CA SER A 20 -35.05 -8.10 -22.22
C SER A 20 -35.57 -9.41 -22.80
N PRO A 21 -34.88 -10.52 -22.51
CA PRO A 21 -35.52 -11.73 -21.98
C PRO A 21 -34.87 -12.12 -20.64
N ASN A 22 -35.61 -12.18 -19.53
CA ASN A 22 -36.56 -13.23 -19.13
C ASN A 22 -35.88 -14.46 -18.48
N THR A 23 -35.91 -14.51 -17.14
CA THR A 23 -35.69 -15.73 -16.34
C THR A 23 -36.80 -15.85 -15.29
N GLU A 24 -37.92 -16.39 -15.76
CA GLU A 24 -38.82 -17.32 -15.08
C GLU A 24 -38.63 -17.55 -13.56
N ALA A 25 -39.70 -17.27 -12.80
CA ALA A 25 -39.88 -17.75 -11.43
C ALA A 25 -40.98 -18.82 -11.41
N PRO A 26 -40.93 -19.76 -10.44
CA PRO A 26 -42.15 -20.39 -9.97
C PRO A 26 -42.31 -20.33 -8.43
N GLN A 27 -43.41 -19.74 -7.98
CA GLN A 27 -44.21 -20.33 -6.90
C GLN A 27 -45.43 -21.01 -7.55
N PRO A 28 -46.06 -21.98 -6.88
CA PRO A 28 -47.39 -21.66 -6.35
C PRO A 28 -47.76 -22.33 -5.01
N GLU A 29 -48.66 -21.65 -4.28
CA GLU A 29 -49.81 -22.20 -3.52
C GLU A 29 -49.62 -23.39 -2.55
N ALA A 30 -49.84 -23.15 -1.24
CA ALA A 30 -50.97 -23.75 -0.49
C ALA A 30 -51.02 -23.30 1.00
N ARG A 31 -52.24 -23.12 1.53
CA ARG A 31 -52.56 -23.10 2.99
C ARG A 31 -53.26 -24.42 3.36
N PRO A 32 -53.12 -24.91 4.61
CA PRO A 32 -54.04 -24.55 5.72
C PRO A 32 -53.28 -24.14 7.00
N GLY A 33 -53.88 -23.68 8.10
CA GLY A 33 -55.31 -23.45 8.42
C GLY A 33 -55.67 -23.99 9.82
N LEU A 34 -56.56 -23.28 10.56
CA LEU A 34 -56.99 -23.50 11.97
C LEU A 34 -56.02 -23.00 13.05
N GLY A 35 -56.53 -22.42 14.16
CA GLY A 35 -55.68 -21.99 15.29
C GLY A 35 -56.17 -20.91 16.29
N GLU A 36 -57.41 -20.42 16.24
CA GLU A 36 -58.00 -19.63 17.35
C GLU A 36 -58.70 -20.56 18.38
N PRO A 37 -58.91 -20.18 19.66
CA PRO A 37 -59.40 -18.84 20.06
C PRO A 37 -58.95 -18.25 21.42
N ALA A 38 -59.48 -17.03 21.66
CA ALA A 38 -59.99 -16.53 22.95
C ALA A 38 -59.07 -15.77 23.95
N ALA A 39 -59.27 -14.44 23.93
CA ALA A 39 -59.60 -13.60 25.10
C ALA A 39 -58.56 -13.35 26.22
N GLY A 40 -57.91 -12.19 26.14
CA GLY A 40 -57.29 -11.49 27.28
C GLY A 40 -57.57 -9.99 27.24
N ARG A 41 -58.41 -9.48 28.17
CA ARG A 41 -58.65 -8.03 28.33
C ARG A 41 -57.50 -7.38 29.11
N GLY A 42 -56.94 -6.29 28.59
CA GLY A 42 -56.04 -5.41 29.35
C GLY A 42 -55.65 -4.18 28.54
N GLY A 43 -56.16 -3.00 28.92
CA GLY A 43 -55.84 -1.74 28.27
C GLY A 43 -55.01 -0.83 29.17
N ALA A 44 -53.94 -0.25 28.63
CA ALA A 44 -53.18 0.84 29.20
C ALA A 44 -52.73 1.77 28.06
N GLY A 45 -52.57 3.07 28.34
CA GLY A 45 -52.52 4.11 27.30
C GLY A 45 -51.23 4.13 26.44
N PRO A 46 -51.30 4.77 25.25
CA PRO A 46 -50.10 5.06 24.46
C PRO A 46 -49.25 6.12 25.18
N GLY A 47 -47.97 5.82 25.42
CA GLY A 47 -47.01 6.79 25.92
C GLY A 47 -46.51 7.70 24.79
N SER A 48 -46.50 9.01 25.01
CA SER A 48 -46.12 10.01 24.00
C SER A 48 -44.63 10.00 23.66
N PRO A 49 -44.21 9.79 22.40
CA PRO A 49 -42.91 10.20 21.91
C PRO A 49 -43.04 11.65 21.40
N GLY A 50 -42.86 12.63 22.28
CA GLY A 50 -43.22 14.03 21.95
C GLY A 50 -42.61 15.11 22.82
N GLN A 51 -41.42 14.89 23.40
CA GLN A 51 -40.67 15.91 24.17
C GLN A 51 -39.15 15.85 23.90
N ALA A 52 -38.75 15.33 22.73
CA ALA A 52 -37.35 15.29 22.29
C ALA A 52 -37.09 16.16 21.04
N GLU A 53 -38.10 16.41 20.20
CA GLU A 53 -37.93 17.11 18.92
C GLU A 53 -38.36 18.60 18.98
N GLU A 54 -39.18 19.00 19.96
CA GLU A 54 -39.60 20.41 20.11
C GLU A 54 -38.46 21.34 20.56
N ASP A 55 -37.47 20.83 21.32
CA ASP A 55 -36.28 21.60 21.72
C ASP A 55 -35.28 21.78 20.56
N GLU A 56 -35.20 20.84 19.59
CA GLU A 56 -34.34 21.01 18.41
C GLU A 56 -34.89 22.07 17.43
N GLU A 57 -36.20 22.11 17.15
CA GLU A 57 -36.74 23.11 16.21
C GLU A 57 -36.57 24.55 16.73
N ALA A 58 -36.69 24.73 18.05
CA ALA A 58 -36.42 26.01 18.70
C ALA A 58 -34.95 26.45 18.59
N ALA A 59 -34.00 25.52 18.74
CA ALA A 59 -32.56 25.79 18.60
C ALA A 59 -32.15 26.13 17.16
N LEU A 60 -32.78 25.48 16.17
CA LEU A 60 -32.50 25.72 14.74
C LEU A 60 -32.89 27.13 14.26
N SER A 61 -33.78 27.84 14.96
CA SER A 61 -34.35 29.11 14.49
C SER A 61 -33.37 30.31 14.50
N PRO A 62 -32.59 30.58 15.57
CA PRO A 62 -31.52 31.59 15.53
C PRO A 62 -30.33 31.15 14.66
N GLU A 63 -29.98 29.87 14.72
CA GLU A 63 -28.79 29.30 14.09
C GLU A 63 -28.85 29.36 12.57
N ARG A 64 -29.98 28.95 11.96
CA ARG A 64 -30.18 29.06 10.50
C ARG A 64 -30.13 30.50 10.01
N ARG A 65 -30.48 31.48 10.85
CA ARG A 65 -30.52 32.90 10.49
C ARG A 65 -29.16 33.61 10.65
N TRP A 66 -28.33 33.20 11.59
CA TRP A 66 -27.08 33.91 11.95
C TRP A 66 -25.80 33.08 11.85
N GLY A 67 -25.89 31.75 11.79
CA GLY A 67 -24.74 30.83 11.82
C GLY A 67 -24.12 30.61 13.20
N PHE A 68 -24.83 30.97 14.27
CA PHE A 68 -24.36 30.89 15.66
C PHE A 68 -25.50 30.48 16.59
N ALA A 69 -25.18 29.69 17.61
CA ALA A 69 -26.08 29.42 18.73
C ALA A 69 -26.47 30.75 19.43
N LEU A 70 -27.63 30.81 20.08
CA LEU A 70 -28.15 32.04 20.68
C LEU A 70 -27.17 32.65 21.70
N GLU A 71 -26.52 31.82 22.50
CA GLU A 71 -25.49 32.15 23.47
C GLU A 71 -24.22 32.75 22.81
N GLU A 72 -23.74 32.15 21.71
CA GLU A 72 -22.60 32.65 20.94
C GLU A 72 -22.92 34.01 20.29
N LEU A 73 -24.10 34.11 19.66
CA LEU A 73 -24.61 35.31 19.01
C LEU A 73 -24.82 36.45 20.01
N TYR A 74 -25.33 36.14 21.21
CA TYR A 74 -25.41 37.09 22.32
C TYR A 74 -24.03 37.50 22.83
N GLY A 75 -23.06 36.57 22.88
CA GLY A 75 -21.65 36.88 23.19
C GLY A 75 -20.98 37.78 22.16
N LEU A 76 -21.32 37.63 20.87
CA LEU A 76 -20.94 38.55 19.79
C LEU A 76 -21.62 39.91 19.94
N ALA A 77 -22.93 39.93 20.21
CA ALA A 77 -23.70 41.16 20.45
C ALA A 77 -23.17 41.97 21.63
N LEU A 78 -22.85 41.31 22.74
CA LEU A 78 -22.31 41.96 23.93
C LEU A 78 -20.89 42.51 23.71
N ARG A 79 -20.06 41.82 22.91
CA ARG A 79 -18.74 42.34 22.47
C ARG A 79 -18.92 43.57 21.57
N PHE A 80 -19.73 43.47 20.52
CA PHE A 80 -19.99 44.58 19.60
C PHE A 80 -20.55 45.82 20.32
N PHE A 81 -21.53 45.62 21.21
CA PHE A 81 -22.07 46.70 22.05
C PHE A 81 -20.97 47.39 22.87
N LYS A 82 -20.19 46.64 23.66
CA LYS A 82 -19.11 47.20 24.50
C LYS A 82 -18.01 47.89 23.71
N GLU A 83 -17.71 47.42 22.49
CA GLU A 83 -16.61 47.97 21.70
C GLU A 83 -17.01 49.19 20.87
N LYS A 84 -18.27 49.24 20.39
CA LYS A 84 -18.76 50.20 19.38
C LYS A 84 -19.79 51.23 19.87
N ASP A 85 -20.39 51.05 21.05
CA ASP A 85 -21.24 52.05 21.73
C ASP A 85 -20.45 53.36 21.91
N GLY A 86 -21.02 54.49 21.47
CA GLY A 86 -20.35 55.79 21.47
C GLY A 86 -19.23 55.95 20.44
N LYS A 87 -19.11 55.04 19.47
CA LYS A 87 -18.10 55.10 18.38
C LYS A 87 -18.71 54.90 17.00
N ALA A 88 -19.33 53.74 16.76
CA ALA A 88 -19.93 53.40 15.47
C ALA A 88 -21.47 53.53 15.47
N PHE A 89 -22.08 53.57 16.65
CA PHE A 89 -23.48 53.91 16.83
C PHE A 89 -23.72 54.53 18.21
N HIS A 90 -24.82 55.27 18.31
CA HIS A 90 -25.25 55.99 19.52
C HIS A 90 -26.69 55.56 19.82
N PRO A 91 -26.92 54.49 20.60
CA PRO A 91 -28.27 54.08 20.97
C PRO A 91 -28.92 55.18 21.83
N THR A 92 -30.24 55.34 21.75
CA THR A 92 -30.93 56.35 22.58
C THR A 92 -30.78 56.03 24.07
N TYR A 93 -31.10 57.00 24.94
CA TYR A 93 -31.10 56.78 26.38
C TYR A 93 -31.96 55.56 26.78
N GLU A 94 -33.18 55.50 26.24
CA GLU A 94 -34.14 54.40 26.47
C GLU A 94 -33.62 53.07 25.93
N GLU A 95 -33.07 53.05 24.70
CA GLU A 95 -32.48 51.84 24.12
C GLU A 95 -31.29 51.33 24.94
N LYS A 96 -30.45 52.24 25.43
CA LYS A 96 -29.28 51.93 26.26
C LYS A 96 -29.67 51.39 27.63
N LEU A 97 -30.69 51.97 28.27
CA LEU A 97 -31.29 51.42 29.48
C LEU A 97 -31.88 50.03 29.24
N LYS A 98 -32.59 49.83 28.14
CA LYS A 98 -33.22 48.55 27.77
C LYS A 98 -32.20 47.46 27.44
N LEU A 99 -31.10 47.80 26.75
CA LEU A 99 -29.97 46.89 26.55
C LEU A 99 -29.31 46.51 27.88
N VAL A 100 -29.12 47.44 28.81
CA VAL A 100 -28.61 47.15 30.17
C VAL A 100 -29.58 46.28 30.97
N ALA A 101 -30.88 46.57 30.94
CA ALA A 101 -31.92 45.78 31.60
C ALA A 101 -31.94 44.33 31.08
N LEU A 102 -31.92 44.14 29.75
CA LEU A 102 -31.86 42.82 29.12
C LEU A 102 -30.56 42.09 29.46
N HIS A 103 -29.42 42.79 29.51
CA HIS A 103 -28.14 42.22 29.95
C HIS A 103 -28.20 41.72 31.41
N LYS A 104 -28.83 42.50 32.32
CA LYS A 104 -29.06 42.07 33.71
C LYS A 104 -30.00 40.87 33.80
N GLN A 105 -31.09 40.85 33.02
CA GLN A 105 -32.01 39.72 32.96
C GLN A 105 -31.31 38.41 32.53
N VAL A 106 -30.35 38.48 31.59
CA VAL A 106 -29.58 37.31 31.15
C VAL A 106 -28.57 36.82 32.20
N LEU A 107 -28.00 37.71 33.00
CA LEU A 107 -26.98 37.38 34.01
C LEU A 107 -27.56 36.99 35.38
N LEU A 108 -28.65 37.65 35.80
CA LEU A 108 -29.19 37.59 37.16
C LEU A 108 -30.64 37.09 37.21
N GLY A 109 -31.28 36.90 36.05
CA GLY A 109 -32.71 36.58 35.98
C GLY A 109 -33.62 37.79 36.28
N PRO A 110 -34.88 37.55 36.69
CA PRO A 110 -35.83 38.58 37.07
C PRO A 110 -35.31 39.56 38.12
N TYR A 111 -35.82 40.79 38.09
CA TYR A 111 -35.58 41.77 39.15
C TYR A 111 -36.12 41.26 40.49
N ASN A 112 -35.26 41.24 41.51
CA ASN A 112 -35.64 40.97 42.90
C ASN A 112 -35.27 42.19 43.74
N ALA A 113 -36.20 42.67 44.57
CA ALA A 113 -35.98 43.85 45.40
C ALA A 113 -34.91 43.59 46.49
N ASP A 114 -34.96 42.42 47.13
CA ASP A 114 -34.11 42.07 48.27
C ASP A 114 -32.61 41.92 47.91
N THR A 115 -32.30 41.74 46.63
CA THR A 115 -30.91 41.66 46.12
C THR A 115 -30.40 42.97 45.54
N CYS A 116 -31.22 44.02 45.53
CA CYS A 116 -30.91 45.32 44.94
C CYS A 116 -31.03 46.44 45.98
N PRO A 117 -29.89 46.96 46.51
CA PRO A 117 -29.91 48.07 47.46
C PRO A 117 -30.74 49.26 46.98
N GLU A 118 -31.28 50.02 47.94
CA GLU A 118 -32.07 51.21 47.63
C GLU A 118 -31.18 52.29 46.98
N VAL A 119 -31.38 52.50 45.68
CA VAL A 119 -30.80 53.62 44.95
C VAL A 119 -31.46 54.89 45.47
N GLY A 120 -30.66 55.76 46.08
CA GLY A 120 -31.12 56.99 46.73
C GLY A 120 -31.74 57.98 45.74
N PHE A 121 -32.65 58.82 46.26
CA PHE A 121 -33.52 59.73 45.51
C PHE A 121 -32.86 60.57 44.39
N PHE A 122 -31.58 60.93 44.54
CA PHE A 122 -30.85 61.75 43.57
C PHE A 122 -30.22 60.96 42.40
N ASP A 123 -30.06 59.64 42.49
CA ASP A 123 -29.57 58.81 41.37
C ASP A 123 -30.71 58.39 40.45
N VAL A 124 -31.17 59.35 39.66
CA VAL A 124 -32.20 59.18 38.63
C VAL A 124 -31.79 58.08 37.63
N LEU A 125 -30.51 58.01 37.25
CA LEU A 125 -30.00 57.04 36.28
C LEU A 125 -30.06 55.60 36.81
N GLY A 126 -29.70 55.39 38.08
CA GLY A 126 -29.84 54.10 38.76
C GLY A 126 -31.30 53.74 38.97
N ASN A 127 -32.16 54.72 39.26
CA ASN A 127 -33.59 54.48 39.41
C ASN A 127 -34.27 54.04 38.10
N ASP A 128 -34.00 54.73 36.98
CA ASP A 128 -34.53 54.36 35.67
C ASP A 128 -34.00 52.98 35.21
N ARG A 129 -32.73 52.66 35.48
CA ARG A 129 -32.17 51.32 35.23
C ARG A 129 -32.83 50.22 36.06
N ARG A 130 -33.21 50.50 37.32
CA ARG A 130 -34.01 49.54 38.13
C ARG A 130 -35.41 49.38 37.55
N LYS A 131 -36.07 50.49 37.19
CA LYS A 131 -37.42 50.51 36.61
C LYS A 131 -37.49 49.69 35.32
N GLU A 132 -36.57 49.91 34.38
CA GLU A 132 -36.54 49.16 33.11
C GLU A 132 -36.20 47.68 33.29
N TRP A 133 -35.37 47.31 34.27
CA TRP A 133 -35.13 45.88 34.58
C TRP A 133 -36.34 45.23 35.27
N ALA A 134 -36.98 45.92 36.21
CA ALA A 134 -38.22 45.45 36.84
C ALA A 134 -39.35 45.27 35.82
N ALA A 135 -39.44 46.13 34.81
CA ALA A 135 -40.40 46.03 33.71
C ALA A 135 -40.22 44.79 32.81
N LEU A 136 -39.09 44.09 32.88
CA LEU A 136 -38.90 42.80 32.18
C LEU A 136 -39.56 41.61 32.91
N GLY A 137 -39.90 41.76 34.20
CA GLY A 137 -40.60 40.74 34.99
C GLY A 137 -39.94 39.36 34.92
N ASN A 138 -40.74 38.33 34.70
CA ASN A 138 -40.32 36.93 34.63
C ASN A 138 -39.77 36.49 33.25
N MET A 139 -39.29 37.42 32.42
CA MET A 139 -38.72 37.10 31.10
C MET A 139 -37.56 36.10 31.19
N SER A 140 -37.63 35.03 30.39
CA SER A 140 -36.59 33.97 30.37
C SER A 140 -35.26 34.46 29.79
N LYS A 141 -34.17 33.78 30.15
CA LYS A 141 -32.80 34.08 29.72
C LYS A 141 -32.67 34.10 28.18
N GLN A 142 -33.19 33.08 27.50
CA GLN A 142 -33.18 32.97 26.04
C GLN A 142 -34.00 34.10 25.40
N LYS A 143 -35.15 34.47 25.98
CA LYS A 143 -35.97 35.59 25.50
C LYS A 143 -35.23 36.93 25.66
N ALA A 144 -34.56 37.15 26.79
CA ALA A 144 -33.77 38.35 27.04
C ALA A 144 -32.56 38.46 26.10
N MET A 145 -31.83 37.36 25.85
CA MET A 145 -30.78 37.30 24.81
C MET A 145 -31.34 37.66 23.42
N THR A 146 -32.46 37.04 23.05
CA THR A 146 -33.12 37.26 21.75
C THR A 146 -33.52 38.71 21.53
N GLU A 147 -34.15 39.35 22.52
CA GLU A 147 -34.53 40.77 22.40
C GLU A 147 -33.32 41.72 22.51
N PHE A 148 -32.26 41.37 23.23
CA PHE A 148 -30.99 42.13 23.22
C PHE A 148 -30.36 42.15 21.82
N VAL A 149 -30.24 40.98 21.17
CA VAL A 149 -29.70 40.85 19.81
C VAL A 149 -30.57 41.60 18.79
N LYS A 150 -31.91 41.48 18.87
CA LYS A 150 -32.84 42.23 18.00
C LYS A 150 -32.73 43.75 18.19
N LEU A 151 -32.62 44.22 19.43
CA LEU A 151 -32.50 45.64 19.74
C LEU A 151 -31.17 46.19 19.24
N LEU A 152 -30.05 45.52 19.53
CA LEU A 152 -28.72 45.92 19.06
C LEU A 152 -28.66 46.02 17.53
N ASN A 153 -29.20 45.02 16.81
CA ASN A 153 -29.24 45.05 15.35
C ASN A 153 -30.10 46.21 14.81
N ARG A 154 -31.15 46.62 15.53
CA ARG A 154 -31.94 47.82 15.18
C ARG A 154 -31.12 49.09 15.37
N CYS A 155 -30.44 49.23 16.50
CA CYS A 155 -29.58 50.38 16.80
C CYS A 155 -28.36 50.50 15.86
N CYS A 156 -27.85 49.37 15.33
CA CYS A 156 -26.71 49.36 14.41
C CYS A 156 -26.74 48.15 13.46
N HIS A 157 -27.04 48.37 12.18
CA HIS A 157 -27.08 47.30 11.18
C HIS A 157 -25.69 46.72 10.83
N LEU A 158 -24.60 47.44 11.14
CA LEU A 158 -23.22 46.93 11.00
C LEU A 158 -22.95 45.71 11.90
N PHE A 159 -23.77 45.49 12.94
CA PHE A 159 -23.75 44.25 13.72
C PHE A 159 -23.96 43.01 12.83
N SER A 160 -24.81 43.11 11.80
CA SER A 160 -25.06 41.99 10.88
C SER A 160 -23.82 41.65 10.05
N THR A 161 -23.10 42.65 9.55
CA THR A 161 -21.81 42.48 8.87
C THR A 161 -20.78 41.87 9.81
N TYR A 162 -20.68 42.37 11.05
CA TYR A 162 -19.77 41.86 12.08
C TYR A 162 -20.00 40.38 12.43
N VAL A 163 -21.26 39.96 12.59
CA VAL A 163 -21.61 38.54 12.78
C VAL A 163 -21.24 37.72 11.55
N THR A 164 -21.53 38.23 10.34
CA THR A 164 -21.18 37.56 9.07
C THR A 164 -19.67 37.34 8.94
N SER A 165 -18.85 38.34 9.28
CA SER A 165 -17.39 38.23 9.26
C SER A 165 -16.88 37.17 10.25
N HIS A 166 -17.38 37.16 11.49
CA HIS A 166 -17.00 36.14 12.46
C HIS A 166 -17.52 34.73 12.10
N LYS A 167 -18.62 34.62 11.36
CA LYS A 167 -19.09 33.34 10.82
C LYS A 167 -18.07 32.77 9.83
N ILE A 168 -17.66 33.58 8.84
CA ILE A 168 -16.67 33.20 7.82
C ILE A 168 -15.34 32.83 8.50
N GLU A 169 -14.89 33.60 9.50
CA GLU A 169 -13.69 33.30 10.28
C GLU A 169 -13.79 31.94 11.00
N LYS A 170 -14.93 31.63 11.64
CA LYS A 170 -15.15 30.34 12.32
C LYS A 170 -15.13 29.16 11.33
N GLU A 171 -15.79 29.33 10.17
CA GLU A 171 -15.84 28.33 9.10
C GLU A 171 -14.44 28.11 8.45
N GLU A 172 -13.67 29.17 8.23
CA GLU A 172 -12.30 29.10 7.71
C GLU A 172 -11.33 28.44 8.70
N GLN A 173 -11.39 28.80 9.99
CA GLN A 173 -10.57 28.17 11.04
C GLN A 173 -10.89 26.69 11.18
N GLU A 174 -12.16 26.29 11.09
CA GLU A 174 -12.54 24.87 11.11
C GLU A 174 -12.07 24.13 9.86
N LYS A 175 -12.29 24.70 8.67
CA LYS A 175 -11.79 24.13 7.41
C LYS A 175 -10.29 23.91 7.45
N LYS A 176 -9.51 24.92 7.87
CA LYS A 176 -8.05 24.85 7.98
C LYS A 176 -7.59 23.75 8.94
N ARG A 177 -8.27 23.57 10.09
CA ARG A 177 -8.01 22.47 11.02
C ARG A 177 -8.26 21.10 10.39
N ARG A 178 -9.36 20.95 9.64
CA ARG A 178 -9.70 19.71 8.92
C ARG A 178 -8.67 19.39 7.82
N GLU A 179 -8.25 20.38 7.04
CA GLU A 179 -7.22 20.24 6.00
C GLU A 179 -5.83 19.93 6.57
N GLU A 180 -5.48 20.48 7.73
CA GLU A 180 -4.24 20.17 8.44
C GLU A 180 -4.24 18.76 9.06
N GLU A 181 -5.37 18.33 9.61
CA GLU A 181 -5.56 16.97 10.09
C GLU A 181 -5.52 15.93 8.97
N GLU A 182 -6.20 16.20 7.84
CA GLU A 182 -6.15 15.33 6.68
C GLU A 182 -4.74 15.27 6.08
N ARG A 183 -4.04 16.41 5.95
CA ARG A 183 -2.66 16.45 5.47
C ARG A 183 -1.73 15.63 6.36
N ARG A 184 -1.79 15.83 7.69
CA ARG A 184 -1.01 15.05 8.67
C ARG A 184 -1.28 13.55 8.54
N ARG A 185 -2.54 13.14 8.39
CA ARG A 185 -2.93 11.74 8.18
C ARG A 185 -2.37 11.18 6.87
N ARG A 186 -2.41 11.93 5.77
CA ARG A 186 -1.83 11.53 4.48
C ARG A 186 -0.30 11.35 4.58
N GLU A 187 0.39 12.30 5.22
CA GLU A 187 1.84 12.23 5.49
C GLU A 187 2.22 11.02 6.36
N GLU A 188 1.37 10.66 7.33
CA GLU A 188 1.53 9.48 8.20
C GLU A 188 1.28 8.16 7.44
N GLU A 189 0.21 8.07 6.64
CA GLU A 189 -0.07 6.91 5.79
C GLU A 189 0.99 6.71 4.69
N GLU A 190 1.55 7.79 4.13
CA GLU A 190 2.66 7.72 3.17
C GLU A 190 3.95 7.23 3.84
N ARG A 191 4.28 7.77 5.02
CA ARG A 191 5.43 7.31 5.83
C ARG A 191 5.31 5.82 6.21
N GLU A 192 4.13 5.37 6.61
CA GLU A 192 3.90 3.97 6.96
C GLU A 192 4.02 3.04 5.74
N ARG A 193 3.57 3.48 4.56
CA ARG A 193 3.76 2.75 3.28
C ARG A 193 5.23 2.63 2.93
N LEU A 194 5.99 3.73 2.98
CA LEU A 194 7.42 3.74 2.70
C LEU A 194 8.21 2.83 3.66
N GLN A 195 7.87 2.85 4.95
CA GLN A 195 8.48 1.94 5.93
C GLN A 195 8.17 0.46 5.67
N LYS A 196 6.93 0.13 5.28
CA LYS A 196 6.54 -1.24 4.90
C LYS A 196 7.24 -1.70 3.62
N GLU A 197 7.41 -0.82 2.64
CA GLU A 197 8.14 -1.12 1.40
C GLU A 197 9.65 -1.30 1.65
N GLU A 198 10.27 -0.43 2.45
CA GLU A 198 11.67 -0.54 2.84
C GLU A 198 11.94 -1.79 3.67
N GLU A 199 11.08 -2.12 4.65
CA GLU A 199 11.21 -3.36 5.40
C GLU A 199 11.03 -4.59 4.49
N LYS A 200 10.04 -4.58 3.59
CA LYS A 200 9.85 -5.67 2.62
C LYS A 200 11.11 -5.85 1.76
N ARG A 201 11.62 -4.76 1.16
CA ARG A 201 12.83 -4.77 0.33
C ARG A 201 14.04 -5.30 1.11
N ARG A 202 14.22 -4.89 2.37
CA ARG A 202 15.28 -5.39 3.25
C ARG A 202 15.15 -6.89 3.51
N ARG A 203 13.95 -7.40 3.77
CA ARG A 203 13.70 -8.85 3.95
C ARG A 203 13.94 -9.65 2.67
N GLU A 204 13.53 -9.14 1.51
CA GLU A 204 13.78 -9.78 0.21
C GLU A 204 15.27 -9.77 -0.16
N GLU A 205 16.02 -8.75 0.27
CA GLU A 205 17.47 -8.66 0.12
C GLU A 205 18.24 -9.58 1.08
N GLU A 206 17.83 -9.64 2.35
CA GLU A 206 18.36 -10.55 3.36
C GLU A 206 18.13 -12.02 2.96
N GLU A 207 16.94 -12.36 2.46
CA GLU A 207 16.64 -13.70 1.95
C GLU A 207 17.46 -14.02 0.68
N ARG A 208 17.61 -13.06 -0.24
CA ARG A 208 18.44 -13.23 -1.45
C ARG A 208 19.90 -13.48 -1.10
N LEU A 209 20.48 -12.69 -0.21
CA LEU A 209 21.86 -12.84 0.24
C LEU A 209 22.08 -14.18 0.94
N ARG A 210 21.15 -14.58 1.81
CA ARG A 210 21.20 -15.90 2.48
C ARG A 210 21.13 -17.05 1.48
N ARG A 211 20.30 -16.95 0.43
CA ARG A 211 20.25 -17.98 -0.63
C ARG A 211 21.56 -18.06 -1.39
N GLU A 212 22.20 -16.94 -1.71
CA GLU A 212 23.54 -16.92 -2.34
C GLU A 212 24.60 -17.52 -1.41
N GLU A 213 24.57 -17.23 -0.11
CA GLU A 213 25.49 -17.82 0.88
C GLU A 213 25.30 -19.34 1.00
N GLU A 214 24.05 -19.81 1.11
CA GLU A 214 23.73 -21.25 1.13
C GLU A 214 24.12 -21.96 -0.18
N GLU A 215 24.05 -21.29 -1.33
CA GLU A 215 24.51 -21.83 -2.62
C GLU A 215 26.04 -21.87 -2.72
N ARG A 216 26.72 -20.76 -2.41
CA ARG A 216 28.19 -20.68 -2.36
C ARG A 216 28.79 -21.76 -1.46
N ARG A 217 28.21 -21.96 -0.28
CA ARG A 217 28.64 -22.99 0.67
C ARG A 217 28.45 -24.39 0.09
N ARG A 218 27.34 -24.68 -0.62
CA ARG A 218 27.14 -25.98 -1.29
C ARG A 218 28.19 -26.22 -2.38
N ILE A 219 28.51 -25.20 -3.18
CA ILE A 219 29.53 -25.27 -4.22
C ILE A 219 30.92 -25.54 -3.60
N GLU A 220 31.24 -24.90 -2.47
CA GLU A 220 32.49 -25.14 -1.74
C GLU A 220 32.55 -26.53 -1.10
N GLU A 221 31.48 -27.00 -0.46
CA GLU A 221 31.38 -28.36 0.10
C GLU A 221 31.50 -29.45 -0.98
N GLU A 222 30.88 -29.25 -2.15
CA GLU A 222 31.01 -30.16 -3.30
C GLU A 222 32.43 -30.13 -3.89
N ARG A 223 33.00 -28.94 -4.10
CA ARG A 223 34.40 -28.79 -4.57
C ARG A 223 35.37 -29.49 -3.63
N LEU A 224 35.25 -29.28 -2.32
CA LEU A 224 36.10 -29.92 -1.31
C LEU A 224 35.95 -31.45 -1.34
N ARG A 225 34.73 -31.97 -1.50
CA ARG A 225 34.46 -33.41 -1.63
C ARG A 225 35.10 -34.01 -2.88
N MET A 226 34.99 -33.33 -4.02
CA MET A 226 35.63 -33.74 -5.28
C MET A 226 37.15 -33.69 -5.19
N GLU A 227 37.71 -32.69 -4.52
CA GLU A 227 39.15 -32.60 -4.26
C GLU A 227 39.65 -33.71 -3.32
N GLN A 228 38.91 -34.03 -2.25
CA GLN A 228 39.23 -35.19 -1.40
C GLN A 228 39.20 -36.50 -2.17
N GLN A 229 38.21 -36.72 -3.06
CA GLN A 229 38.17 -37.91 -3.91
C GLN A 229 39.37 -37.97 -4.86
N LYS A 230 39.75 -36.84 -5.50
CA LYS A 230 40.98 -36.75 -6.31
C LYS A 230 42.23 -37.09 -5.49
N GLN A 231 42.36 -36.54 -4.28
CA GLN A 231 43.50 -36.82 -3.40
C GLN A 231 43.57 -38.31 -2.99
N GLN A 232 42.44 -38.95 -2.69
CA GLN A 232 42.37 -40.38 -2.40
C GLN A 232 42.79 -41.24 -3.59
N ILE A 233 42.33 -40.91 -4.81
CA ILE A 233 42.74 -41.61 -6.04
C ILE A 233 44.26 -41.44 -6.28
N MET A 234 44.78 -40.22 -6.19
CA MET A 234 46.22 -39.94 -6.35
C MET A 234 47.05 -40.70 -5.30
N ALA A 235 46.63 -40.72 -4.03
CA ALA A 235 47.34 -41.40 -2.95
C ALA A 235 47.34 -42.94 -3.15
N ALA A 236 46.19 -43.53 -3.50
CA ALA A 236 46.09 -44.97 -3.77
C ALA A 236 46.94 -45.37 -4.99
N LEU A 237 46.83 -44.64 -6.10
CA LEU A 237 47.59 -44.87 -7.32
C LEU A 237 49.11 -44.74 -7.08
N ASN A 238 49.53 -43.71 -6.33
CA ASN A 238 50.92 -43.53 -5.91
C ASN A 238 51.39 -44.69 -5.02
N SER A 239 50.60 -45.15 -4.05
CA SER A 239 50.99 -46.27 -3.18
C SER A 239 51.27 -47.57 -3.96
N GLN A 240 50.63 -47.77 -5.12
CA GLN A 240 50.87 -48.89 -6.01
C GLN A 240 52.17 -48.76 -6.82
N THR A 241 52.52 -47.57 -7.31
CA THR A 241 53.66 -47.37 -8.23
C THR A 241 54.90 -46.72 -7.63
N ALA A 242 54.83 -46.23 -6.38
CA ALA A 242 55.92 -45.51 -5.71
C ALA A 242 57.28 -46.24 -5.80
N ILE A 243 57.28 -47.56 -5.57
CA ILE A 243 58.51 -48.38 -5.64
C ILE A 243 59.08 -48.44 -7.07
N GLN A 244 58.24 -48.57 -8.10
CA GLN A 244 58.71 -48.56 -9.50
C GLN A 244 59.24 -47.18 -9.91
N PHE A 245 58.52 -46.10 -9.57
CA PHE A 245 58.94 -44.74 -9.90
C PHE A 245 60.22 -44.34 -9.15
N GLN A 246 60.37 -44.74 -7.90
CA GLN A 246 61.59 -44.53 -7.12
C GLN A 246 62.79 -45.29 -7.70
N GLN A 247 62.61 -46.56 -8.09
CA GLN A 247 63.67 -47.35 -8.75
C GLN A 247 64.07 -46.76 -10.11
N TYR A 248 63.10 -46.34 -10.92
CA TYR A 248 63.36 -45.72 -12.22
C TYR A 248 64.09 -44.37 -12.06
N ALA A 249 63.61 -43.50 -11.16
CA ALA A 249 64.24 -42.21 -10.91
C ALA A 249 65.66 -42.35 -10.34
N ALA A 250 65.90 -43.31 -9.45
CA ALA A 250 67.24 -43.59 -8.92
C ALA A 250 68.22 -44.10 -9.99
N GLN A 251 67.74 -44.72 -11.07
CA GLN A 251 68.55 -45.11 -12.23
C GLN A 251 68.84 -43.92 -13.17
N GLN A 252 67.86 -43.03 -13.40
CA GLN A 252 68.06 -41.86 -14.26
C GLN A 252 68.92 -40.76 -13.60
N TYR A 253 68.78 -40.57 -12.28
CA TYR A 253 69.49 -39.54 -11.52
C TYR A 253 70.14 -40.09 -10.25
N PRO A 254 71.20 -40.93 -10.36
CA PRO A 254 71.89 -41.50 -9.20
C PRO A 254 72.40 -40.42 -8.24
N GLY A 255 72.07 -40.55 -6.95
CA GLY A 255 72.50 -39.63 -5.89
C GLY A 255 71.79 -38.26 -5.84
N ASN A 256 71.12 -37.80 -6.90
CA ASN A 256 70.41 -36.53 -6.91
C ASN A 256 68.94 -36.69 -6.47
N TYR A 257 68.70 -36.62 -5.16
CA TYR A 257 67.36 -36.80 -4.58
C TYR A 257 66.33 -35.75 -5.03
N GLU A 258 66.72 -34.50 -5.26
CA GLU A 258 65.79 -33.44 -5.68
C GLU A 258 65.26 -33.72 -7.09
N GLN A 259 66.16 -34.03 -8.03
CA GLN A 259 65.80 -34.35 -9.40
C GLN A 259 65.03 -35.69 -9.51
N GLN A 260 65.31 -36.65 -8.62
CA GLN A 260 64.48 -37.84 -8.45
C GLN A 260 63.05 -37.48 -8.03
N GLN A 261 62.84 -36.62 -7.04
CA GLN A 261 61.48 -36.24 -6.58
C GLN A 261 60.70 -35.48 -7.65
N ILE A 262 61.35 -34.63 -8.43
CA ILE A 262 60.73 -33.93 -9.58
C ILE A 262 60.25 -34.95 -10.64
N LEU A 263 61.11 -35.90 -11.03
CA LEU A 263 60.75 -36.95 -11.98
C LEU A 263 59.64 -37.87 -11.43
N ILE A 264 59.70 -38.26 -10.15
CA ILE A 264 58.67 -39.06 -9.49
C ILE A 264 57.31 -38.34 -9.51
N ARG A 265 57.26 -37.03 -9.22
CA ARG A 265 56.04 -36.22 -9.35
C ARG A 265 55.49 -36.21 -10.78
N GLN A 266 56.36 -36.01 -11.77
CA GLN A 266 55.94 -35.98 -13.18
C GLN A 266 55.36 -37.35 -13.63
N LEU A 267 55.97 -38.46 -13.20
CA LEU A 267 55.47 -39.82 -13.47
C LEU A 267 54.14 -40.11 -12.75
N GLN A 268 53.98 -39.66 -11.49
CA GLN A 268 52.71 -39.75 -10.76
C GLN A 268 51.59 -38.97 -11.45
N GLU A 269 51.89 -37.76 -11.93
CA GLU A 269 50.92 -36.93 -12.65
C GLU A 269 50.53 -37.54 -14.01
N GLN A 270 51.50 -38.01 -14.80
CA GLN A 270 51.22 -38.72 -16.07
C GLN A 270 50.41 -40.00 -15.84
N HIS A 271 50.75 -40.79 -14.83
CA HIS A 271 50.01 -42.01 -14.50
C HIS A 271 48.57 -41.70 -14.03
N TYR A 272 48.37 -40.63 -13.25
CA TYR A 272 47.03 -40.16 -12.88
C TYR A 272 46.22 -39.70 -14.10
N GLN A 273 46.83 -38.96 -15.04
CA GLN A 273 46.17 -38.54 -16.28
C GLN A 273 45.72 -39.75 -17.13
N GLN A 274 46.59 -40.75 -17.28
CA GLN A 274 46.28 -42.01 -17.98
C GLN A 274 45.14 -42.78 -17.30
N TYR A 275 45.19 -42.93 -15.97
CA TYR A 275 44.15 -43.60 -15.19
C TYR A 275 42.79 -42.89 -15.33
N MET A 276 42.75 -41.56 -15.23
CA MET A 276 41.51 -40.79 -15.36
C MET A 276 40.93 -40.87 -16.78
N GLN A 277 41.78 -40.92 -17.82
CA GLN A 277 41.33 -41.13 -19.20
C GLN A 277 40.71 -42.53 -19.40
N GLN A 278 41.31 -43.57 -18.83
CA GLN A 278 40.74 -44.93 -18.84
C GLN A 278 39.41 -44.98 -18.08
N LEU A 279 39.34 -44.38 -16.89
CA LEU A 279 38.14 -44.33 -16.06
C LEU A 279 36.97 -43.65 -16.78
N TYR A 280 37.23 -42.52 -17.45
CA TYR A 280 36.24 -41.81 -18.26
C TYR A 280 35.73 -42.65 -19.45
N GLN A 281 36.63 -43.37 -20.14
CA GLN A 281 36.25 -44.25 -21.25
C GLN A 281 35.34 -45.42 -20.78
N VAL A 282 35.65 -46.01 -19.62
CA VAL A 282 34.82 -47.04 -18.98
C VAL A 282 33.45 -46.48 -18.56
N GLN A 283 33.41 -45.28 -17.99
CA GLN A 283 32.17 -44.61 -17.59
C GLN A 283 31.25 -44.31 -18.80
N LEU A 284 31.83 -43.85 -19.92
CA LEU A 284 31.09 -43.61 -21.17
C LEU A 284 30.52 -44.91 -21.75
N ALA A 285 31.31 -45.98 -21.81
CA ALA A 285 30.84 -47.29 -22.26
C ALA A 285 29.72 -47.84 -21.38
N GLN A 286 29.82 -47.66 -20.05
CA GLN A 286 28.77 -48.07 -19.11
C GLN A 286 27.46 -47.27 -19.30
N GLN A 287 27.56 -45.97 -19.59
CA GLN A 287 26.39 -45.13 -19.90
C GLN A 287 25.71 -45.58 -21.21
N GLN A 288 26.48 -45.87 -22.26
CA GLN A 288 25.95 -46.38 -23.53
C GLN A 288 25.25 -47.74 -23.35
N ALA A 289 25.86 -48.66 -22.60
CA ALA A 289 25.24 -49.95 -22.27
C ALA A 289 23.96 -49.82 -21.44
N ALA A 290 23.89 -48.85 -20.51
CA ALA A 290 22.68 -48.56 -19.74
C ALA A 290 21.54 -48.02 -20.63
N LEU A 291 21.86 -47.15 -21.60
CA LEU A 291 20.88 -46.63 -22.56
C LEU A 291 20.39 -47.72 -23.52
N GLN A 292 21.29 -48.57 -24.05
CA GLN A 292 20.91 -49.73 -24.87
C GLN A 292 19.94 -50.66 -24.11
N LYS A 293 20.30 -51.04 -22.87
CA LYS A 293 19.45 -51.89 -22.02
C LYS A 293 18.10 -51.26 -21.69
N GLN A 294 18.01 -49.93 -21.63
CA GLN A 294 16.75 -49.22 -21.45
C GLN A 294 15.91 -49.19 -22.74
N GLN A 295 16.53 -49.06 -23.91
CA GLN A 295 15.84 -49.21 -25.21
C GLN A 295 15.33 -50.65 -25.41
N GLU A 296 16.13 -51.66 -25.09
CA GLU A 296 15.72 -53.07 -25.09
C GLU A 296 14.52 -53.31 -24.15
N ALA A 297 14.53 -52.73 -22.95
CA ALA A 297 13.41 -52.82 -22.01
C ALA A 297 12.13 -52.13 -22.53
N VAL A 298 12.24 -51.00 -23.22
CA VAL A 298 11.10 -50.30 -23.84
C VAL A 298 10.56 -51.11 -25.02
N VAL A 299 11.41 -51.64 -25.90
CA VAL A 299 11.01 -52.49 -27.04
C VAL A 299 10.36 -53.79 -26.58
N ALA A 300 10.86 -54.39 -25.49
CA ALA A 300 10.22 -55.54 -24.85
C ALA A 300 8.85 -55.20 -24.24
N ALA A 301 8.62 -53.95 -23.81
CA ALA A 301 7.34 -53.49 -23.25
C ALA A 301 6.30 -53.08 -24.31
N THR A 302 6.72 -52.58 -25.48
CA THR A 302 5.80 -52.14 -26.56
C THR A 302 5.36 -53.23 -27.52
N GLY A 303 5.92 -54.45 -27.41
CA GLY A 303 5.18 -55.69 -27.71
C GLY A 303 4.69 -55.90 -29.15
N THR A 304 5.40 -55.41 -30.17
CA THR A 304 5.04 -55.64 -31.59
C THR A 304 6.18 -56.28 -32.40
N PRO A 305 6.16 -57.61 -32.63
CA PRO A 305 7.09 -58.29 -33.53
C PRO A 305 6.52 -58.36 -34.95
N LEU A 306 7.28 -57.92 -35.97
CA LEU A 306 7.08 -58.38 -37.34
C LEU A 306 8.39 -58.48 -38.12
N THR A 307 8.89 -59.71 -38.23
CA THR A 307 9.88 -60.11 -39.24
C THR A 307 9.17 -60.78 -40.42
N THR A 308 9.21 -60.17 -41.60
CA THR A 308 9.15 -60.88 -42.90
C THR A 308 9.58 -59.94 -44.02
N ALA A 309 10.42 -60.42 -44.94
CA ALA A 309 10.75 -59.72 -46.17
C ALA A 309 10.00 -60.34 -47.36
N SER A 310 9.57 -59.53 -48.33
CA SER A 310 9.32 -59.94 -49.72
C SER A 310 9.18 -58.75 -50.67
N LYS A 311 9.43 -58.99 -51.97
CA LYS A 311 9.64 -57.97 -53.00
C LYS A 311 8.95 -58.37 -54.31
N VAL A 312 7.85 -57.70 -54.66
CA VAL A 312 7.31 -57.45 -56.02
C VAL A 312 6.17 -56.42 -55.88
N ASN A 313 5.85 -55.43 -56.73
CA ASN A 313 6.36 -54.83 -57.99
C ASN A 313 5.24 -54.73 -59.04
N ALA A 314 4.51 -53.61 -59.04
CA ALA A 314 3.76 -53.04 -60.18
C ALA A 314 3.21 -51.64 -59.80
N SER A 315 2.90 -50.71 -60.70
CA SER A 315 3.76 -50.01 -61.68
C SER A 315 2.93 -49.03 -62.54
N ALA A 316 2.94 -47.74 -62.19
CA ALA A 316 2.54 -46.59 -63.03
C ALA A 316 3.20 -45.33 -62.40
N SER A 317 4.07 -44.53 -63.02
CA SER A 317 4.00 -43.81 -64.31
C SER A 317 2.96 -42.67 -64.28
N GLY A 318 3.29 -41.38 -64.34
CA GLY A 318 4.58 -40.63 -64.34
C GLY A 318 4.34 -39.23 -63.71
N ASP A 319 5.24 -38.23 -63.74
CA ASP A 319 6.51 -38.06 -64.45
C ASP A 319 7.45 -37.10 -63.65
N THR A 320 8.61 -36.77 -64.23
CA THR A 320 9.76 -36.02 -63.67
C THR A 320 9.83 -34.57 -64.27
N PRO A 321 10.84 -33.68 -64.02
CA PRO A 321 12.14 -33.85 -63.34
C PRO A 321 12.69 -32.66 -62.49
N SER A 322 13.96 -32.81 -62.07
CA SER A 322 14.96 -31.74 -61.78
C SER A 322 14.91 -31.03 -60.41
N LEU A 323 16.05 -30.66 -59.77
CA LEU A 323 17.49 -30.89 -60.10
C LEU A 323 18.39 -30.66 -58.86
N ASN A 324 19.46 -31.46 -58.71
CA ASN A 324 20.74 -31.18 -58.02
C ASN A 324 20.73 -30.82 -56.50
N GLY A 325 21.73 -31.15 -55.67
CA GLY A 325 22.98 -31.89 -55.88
C GLY A 325 23.66 -32.22 -54.54
N GLN A 326 24.75 -33.01 -54.57
CA GLN A 326 25.45 -33.52 -53.36
C GLN A 326 26.50 -32.56 -52.80
N ALA A 327 26.77 -32.68 -51.49
CA ALA A 327 28.08 -32.38 -50.88
C ALA A 327 28.33 -33.31 -49.67
N ASN A 328 29.60 -33.51 -49.31
CA ASN A 328 30.10 -34.36 -48.22
C ASN A 328 31.43 -33.78 -47.69
N ALA A 329 31.99 -34.36 -46.62
CA ALA A 329 33.16 -33.91 -45.83
C ALA A 329 32.88 -32.75 -44.84
N HIS A 330 33.43 -32.64 -43.61
CA HIS A 330 34.54 -33.26 -42.83
C HIS A 330 35.77 -32.34 -42.66
N ALA A 331 36.21 -32.15 -41.40
CA ALA A 331 37.31 -31.28 -40.92
C ALA A 331 37.01 -29.75 -41.05
N ASP A 332 37.67 -28.83 -40.32
CA ASP A 332 38.75 -28.96 -39.33
C ASP A 332 38.74 -27.81 -38.27
N SER A 333 39.69 -27.85 -37.32
CA SER A 333 40.23 -26.72 -36.54
C SER A 333 41.61 -26.29 -37.11
N PRO A 334 42.44 -25.42 -36.49
CA PRO A 334 42.27 -24.48 -35.37
C PRO A 334 42.34 -23.03 -35.93
N GLU A 335 42.90 -21.92 -35.40
CA GLU A 335 43.62 -21.45 -34.18
C GLU A 335 42.82 -20.22 -33.63
N LYS A 336 42.88 -19.77 -32.37
CA LYS A 336 43.97 -19.40 -31.45
C LYS A 336 44.72 -18.12 -31.86
N ASP A 337 44.32 -17.00 -31.23
CA ASP A 337 45.12 -15.79 -31.07
C ASP A 337 45.10 -15.36 -29.59
N LEU A 338 46.19 -14.76 -29.12
CA LEU A 338 46.42 -14.23 -27.78
C LEU A 338 47.24 -12.94 -27.93
N ASP A 339 46.86 -11.85 -27.25
CA ASP A 339 47.81 -10.88 -26.64
C ASP A 339 47.10 -9.79 -25.79
N PRO A 340 47.79 -9.02 -24.91
CA PRO A 340 47.37 -9.00 -23.50
C PRO A 340 47.56 -7.64 -22.79
N GLU A 341 46.57 -6.75 -22.79
CA GLU A 341 46.76 -5.38 -22.26
C GLU A 341 45.63 -4.88 -21.34
N ALA A 342 45.73 -5.21 -20.03
CA ALA A 342 44.90 -4.65 -18.96
C ALA A 342 45.47 -4.95 -17.54
N LEU A 343 46.78 -4.76 -17.31
CA LEU A 343 47.40 -5.09 -16.01
C LEU A 343 48.49 -4.08 -15.55
N GLU A 344 48.23 -2.77 -15.71
CA GLU A 344 48.85 -1.74 -14.86
C GLU A 344 48.11 -0.39 -14.95
N GLU A 345 47.39 0.00 -13.90
CA GLU A 345 47.44 1.37 -13.34
C GLU A 345 46.88 1.40 -11.89
N ALA A 346 47.43 2.28 -11.05
CA ALA A 346 47.02 2.65 -9.67
C ALA A 346 46.09 1.68 -8.89
N LEU A 347 46.50 1.01 -7.80
CA LEU A 347 47.54 1.33 -6.81
C LEU A 347 47.43 2.73 -6.14
N GLU A 348 46.22 3.30 -6.06
CA GLU A 348 45.94 4.43 -5.18
C GLU A 348 45.37 3.95 -3.82
N ASN A 349 46.27 3.66 -2.87
CA ASN A 349 46.03 3.80 -1.42
C ASN A 349 47.35 3.69 -0.64
N GLY A 350 47.83 4.80 -0.08
CA GLY A 350 49.07 4.87 0.71
C GLY A 350 49.03 6.08 1.66
N PRO A 351 49.35 5.96 2.96
CA PRO A 351 48.90 6.94 3.96
C PRO A 351 49.92 8.02 4.34
N LYS A 352 49.48 9.29 4.36
CA LYS A 352 49.78 10.26 5.43
C LYS A 352 48.90 11.49 5.41
#